data_AF-A0A7W1U821-F1
#
_entry.id   AF-A0A7W1U821-F1
#
_cell.length_a   1.000
_cell.length_b   1.000
_cell.length_c   1.000
_cell.angle_alpha   90.00
_cell.angle_beta   90.00
_cell.angle_gamma   90.00
#
_symmetry.space_group_name_H-M   'P 1'
#
loop_
_entity.id
_entity.type
_entity.pdbx_description
1 polymer ?
#
loop_
_entity_poly.entity_id
_entity_poly.type
_entity_poly.pdbx_seq_one_letter_code
_entity_poly.pdbx_strand_id
1 'polypeptide(L)'
;MRFAAVVVFAALNLFAHLAQAQLAPSPINEIILDQIKAMPTGGRYSASRTATIRLQSAAHFESGKFFIFPGAASPSYCSGATYLVFMKTIEALRARGVLELNYETLDHLMIRGQRDGEGVWGRWNANGPGTARLFYELGMGRNFDDFEEAEPGDFMKIFWSPEVGKEEHGHSVIFLGMEKKMGLEYVRFWSSNIPFGYGEKSVPRTKIVHAIFSRLYEPSNLTKISTVPVLDRYLASLERVRSSYDEAREKCGF
;
A
#
# COMPACT_ATOMS: atom_id res chain seq x y z
N MET A 1 23.66 28.52 -65.68
CA MET A 1 24.26 28.83 -64.35
C MET A 1 23.11 28.83 -63.34
N ARG A 2 22.76 27.68 -62.75
CA ARG A 2 23.23 27.18 -61.43
C ARG A 2 23.30 28.28 -60.36
N PHE A 3 22.25 28.40 -59.55
CA PHE A 3 22.36 28.63 -58.11
C PHE A 3 21.25 27.84 -57.39
N ALA A 4 21.66 27.24 -56.28
CA ALA A 4 20.96 26.20 -55.55
C ALA A 4 20.14 26.76 -54.37
N ALA A 5 19.15 25.95 -53.98
CA ALA A 5 18.50 25.74 -52.68
C ALA A 5 18.86 26.63 -51.48
N VAL A 6 17.85 26.99 -50.68
CA VAL A 6 17.60 26.38 -49.35
C VAL A 6 16.10 26.55 -49.02
N VAL A 7 15.36 25.44 -48.89
CA VAL A 7 14.07 25.41 -48.19
C VAL A 7 14.38 25.01 -46.75
N VAL A 8 14.19 25.93 -45.80
CA VAL A 8 14.32 25.64 -44.37
C VAL A 8 13.01 25.00 -43.91
N PHE A 9 13.04 23.69 -43.66
CA PHE A 9 12.01 23.01 -42.88
C PHE A 9 12.20 23.34 -41.41
N ALA A 10 11.32 24.16 -40.85
CA ALA A 10 11.19 24.27 -39.40
C ALA A 10 10.38 23.07 -38.89
N ALA A 11 11.08 22.00 -38.52
CA ALA A 11 10.51 20.94 -37.70
C ALA A 11 10.33 21.50 -36.27
N LEU A 12 9.12 21.96 -35.96
CA LEU A 12 8.72 22.26 -34.59
C LEU A 12 8.61 20.94 -33.84
N ASN A 13 9.61 20.71 -32.99
CA ASN A 13 9.67 19.60 -32.06
C ASN A 13 8.40 19.54 -31.19
N LEU A 14 7.55 18.53 -31.44
CA LEU A 14 6.68 17.96 -30.42
C LEU A 14 7.57 17.23 -29.40
N PHE A 15 8.18 17.97 -28.47
CA PHE A 15 8.62 17.37 -27.22
C PHE A 15 7.46 17.43 -26.24
N ALA A 16 7.03 16.24 -25.83
CA ALA A 16 6.03 16.00 -24.81
C ALA A 16 6.34 16.81 -23.55
N HIS A 17 5.60 17.88 -23.33
CA HIS A 17 5.28 18.36 -21.99
C HIS A 17 3.94 17.74 -21.61
N LEU A 18 3.98 16.47 -21.19
CA LEU A 18 2.97 16.00 -20.25
C LEU A 18 3.22 16.80 -18.97
N ALA A 19 2.48 17.89 -18.84
CA ALA A 19 2.38 18.60 -17.59
C ALA A 19 2.09 17.57 -16.50
N GLN A 20 2.89 17.56 -15.44
CA GLN A 20 2.48 17.04 -14.14
C GLN A 20 1.21 17.80 -13.78
N ALA A 21 0.06 17.24 -14.16
CA ALA A 21 -1.19 17.60 -13.54
C ALA A 21 -0.97 17.30 -12.06
N GLN A 22 -0.95 18.35 -11.25
CA GLN A 22 -1.01 18.23 -9.81
C GLN A 22 -2.31 17.48 -9.53
N LEU A 23 -2.20 16.16 -9.35
CA LEU A 23 -3.35 15.29 -9.11
C LEU A 23 -4.03 15.85 -7.86
N ALA A 24 -5.32 16.19 -7.98
CA ALA A 24 -6.08 16.61 -6.82
C ALA A 24 -5.95 15.54 -5.72
N PRO A 25 -5.91 15.92 -4.43
CA PRO A 25 -5.81 14.96 -3.34
C PRO A 25 -6.82 13.82 -3.52
N SER A 26 -6.39 12.57 -3.33
CA SER A 26 -7.31 11.44 -3.54
C SER A 26 -8.46 11.55 -2.53
N PRO A 27 -9.73 11.61 -2.98
CA PRO A 27 -10.87 11.66 -2.06
C PRO A 27 -10.95 10.38 -1.19
N ILE A 28 -10.26 9.30 -1.57
CA ILE A 28 -10.20 8.06 -0.81
C ILE A 28 -9.24 8.18 0.38
N ASN A 29 -8.19 9.00 0.28
CA ASN A 29 -7.23 9.18 1.38
C ASN A 29 -7.92 9.75 2.63
N GLU A 30 -8.86 10.67 2.48
CA GLU A 30 -9.69 11.18 3.59
C GLU A 30 -10.48 10.06 4.27
N ILE A 31 -11.03 9.12 3.49
CA ILE A 31 -11.76 7.96 4.02
C ILE A 31 -10.82 7.03 4.79
N ILE A 32 -9.60 6.81 4.29
CA ILE A 32 -8.56 6.03 4.98
C ILE A 32 -8.20 6.70 6.31
N LEU A 33 -8.02 8.01 6.33
CA LEU A 33 -7.73 8.77 7.55
C LEU A 33 -8.89 8.70 8.55
N ASP A 34 -10.14 8.73 8.09
CA ASP A 34 -11.31 8.51 8.96
C ASP A 34 -11.33 7.09 9.54
N GLN A 35 -10.93 6.08 8.76
CA GLN A 35 -10.83 4.71 9.27
C GLN A 35 -9.73 4.58 10.32
N ILE A 36 -8.60 5.27 10.18
CA ILE A 36 -7.53 5.34 11.19
C ILE A 36 -8.07 5.90 12.51
N LYS A 37 -8.86 6.99 12.47
CA LYS A 37 -9.47 7.58 13.68
C LYS A 37 -10.39 6.61 14.42
N ALA A 38 -10.99 5.67 13.69
CA ALA A 38 -11.84 4.61 14.25
C ALA A 38 -11.07 3.36 14.72
N MET A 39 -9.74 3.31 14.55
CA MET A 39 -8.91 2.22 15.06
C MET A 39 -8.60 2.42 16.56
N PRO A 40 -8.51 1.33 17.35
CA PRO A 40 -8.04 1.40 18.72
C PRO A 40 -6.57 1.84 18.76
N THR A 41 -6.14 2.33 19.93
CA THR A 41 -4.74 2.64 20.21
C THR A 41 -4.15 1.57 21.12
N GLY A 42 -2.87 1.23 20.93
CA GLY A 42 -2.17 0.24 21.74
C GLY A 42 -2.38 -1.20 21.26
N GLY A 43 -2.42 -2.15 22.20
CA GLY A 43 -2.63 -3.58 21.91
C GLY A 43 -1.37 -4.43 21.77
N ARG A 44 -0.18 -3.80 21.84
CA ARG A 44 1.14 -4.44 21.66
C ARG A 44 1.40 -4.95 20.23
N TYR A 45 2.67 -5.15 19.94
CA TYR A 45 3.13 -5.71 18.67
C TYR A 45 3.50 -7.19 18.79
N SER A 46 3.09 -8.01 17.83
CA SER A 46 3.57 -9.40 17.67
C SER A 46 3.33 -9.89 16.24
N ALA A 47 4.35 -10.48 15.62
CA ALA A 47 4.24 -11.19 14.33
C ALA A 47 4.16 -12.73 14.53
N SER A 48 3.63 -13.17 15.68
CA SER A 48 3.49 -14.59 15.99
C SER A 48 2.27 -15.21 15.30
N ARG A 49 2.25 -16.54 15.18
CA ARG A 49 1.06 -17.28 14.72
C ARG A 49 -0.21 -16.92 15.50
N THR A 50 -0.10 -16.68 16.81
CA THR A 50 -1.23 -16.24 17.64
C THR A 50 -1.78 -14.88 17.20
N ALA A 51 -0.91 -13.93 16.83
CA ALA A 51 -1.33 -12.64 16.30
C ALA A 51 -2.06 -12.80 14.95
N THR A 52 -1.57 -13.68 14.07
CA THR A 52 -2.26 -13.99 12.80
C THR A 52 -3.65 -14.60 13.03
N ILE A 53 -3.80 -15.54 13.98
CA ILE A 53 -5.12 -16.12 14.32
C ILE A 53 -6.07 -15.03 14.84
N ARG A 54 -5.58 -14.13 15.70
CA ARG A 54 -6.37 -13.00 16.20
C ARG A 54 -6.79 -12.05 15.09
N LEU A 55 -5.91 -11.78 14.13
CA LEU A 55 -6.21 -10.99 12.96
C LEU A 55 -7.31 -11.64 12.09
N GLN A 56 -7.24 -12.96 11.87
CA GLN A 56 -8.27 -13.70 11.15
C GLN A 56 -9.64 -13.61 11.85
N SER A 57 -9.66 -13.71 13.18
CA SER A 57 -10.87 -13.52 13.99
C SER A 57 -11.35 -12.07 14.09
N ALA A 58 -10.56 -11.09 13.64
CA ALA A 58 -10.93 -9.68 13.74
C ALA A 58 -11.76 -9.19 12.56
N ALA A 59 -11.86 -9.98 11.48
CA ALA A 59 -12.71 -9.67 10.34
C ALA A 59 -13.59 -10.89 10.04
N HIS A 60 -14.90 -10.67 9.99
CA HIS A 60 -15.88 -11.68 9.58
C HIS A 60 -16.69 -11.16 8.40
N PHE A 61 -17.15 -12.09 7.56
CA PHE A 61 -18.00 -11.79 6.42
C PHE A 61 -19.31 -12.54 6.57
N GLU A 62 -20.39 -11.79 6.69
CA GLU A 62 -21.74 -12.33 6.86
C GLU A 62 -22.71 -11.50 6.04
N SER A 63 -23.61 -12.17 5.31
CA SER A 63 -24.66 -11.53 4.50
C SER A 63 -24.16 -10.41 3.57
N GLY A 64 -22.96 -10.57 2.99
CA GLY A 64 -22.39 -9.60 2.06
C GLY A 64 -21.73 -8.37 2.70
N LYS A 65 -21.56 -8.35 4.03
CA LYS A 65 -20.93 -7.25 4.77
C LYS A 65 -19.74 -7.71 5.60
N PHE A 66 -18.73 -6.86 5.70
CA PHE A 66 -17.62 -7.09 6.62
C PHE A 66 -17.95 -6.56 8.01
N PHE A 67 -17.76 -7.40 9.02
CA PHE A 67 -17.74 -7.02 10.42
C PHE A 67 -16.29 -7.03 10.89
N ILE A 68 -15.73 -5.84 11.11
CA ILE A 68 -14.33 -5.66 11.44
C ILE A 68 -14.22 -5.12 12.87
N PHE A 69 -13.58 -5.89 13.74
CA PHE A 69 -13.34 -5.61 15.15
C PHE A 69 -11.84 -5.47 15.42
N PRO A 70 -11.20 -4.32 15.13
CA PRO A 70 -9.75 -4.19 15.20
C PRO A 70 -9.13 -4.51 16.57
N GLY A 71 -9.88 -4.32 17.66
CA GLY A 71 -9.44 -4.65 19.01
C GLY A 71 -9.22 -6.16 19.22
N ALA A 72 -9.93 -7.01 18.48
CA ALA A 72 -9.75 -8.47 18.53
C ALA A 72 -8.41 -8.91 17.94
N ALA A 73 -7.82 -8.12 17.03
CA ALA A 73 -6.52 -8.37 16.42
C ALA A 73 -5.31 -8.00 17.31
N SER A 74 -5.49 -7.85 18.62
CA SER A 74 -4.44 -7.44 19.56
C SER A 74 -3.78 -8.66 20.26
N PRO A 75 -2.45 -8.86 20.26
CA PRO A 75 -1.45 -8.03 19.61
C PRO A 75 -1.48 -8.21 18.10
N SER A 76 -1.08 -7.16 17.39
CA SER A 76 -1.11 -7.07 15.93
C SER A 76 0.28 -6.84 15.37
N TYR A 77 0.39 -6.82 14.05
CA TYR A 77 1.59 -6.45 13.30
C TYR A 77 1.24 -5.50 12.16
N CYS A 78 2.27 -4.94 11.52
CA CYS A 78 2.15 -3.76 10.68
C CYS A 78 1.25 -3.97 9.46
N SER A 79 1.46 -5.04 8.67
CA SER A 79 0.61 -5.38 7.52
C SER A 79 -0.82 -5.73 7.93
N GLY A 80 -1.02 -6.40 9.08
CA GLY A 80 -2.35 -6.67 9.62
C GLY A 80 -3.12 -5.39 9.96
N ALA A 81 -2.46 -4.44 10.61
CA ALA A 81 -3.03 -3.14 10.94
C ALA A 81 -3.49 -2.36 9.70
N THR A 82 -2.62 -2.24 8.71
CA THR A 82 -2.91 -1.50 7.47
C THR A 82 -3.97 -2.20 6.64
N TYR A 83 -4.01 -3.54 6.63
CA TYR A 83 -5.04 -4.30 5.94
C TYR A 83 -6.42 -4.15 6.56
N LEU A 84 -6.53 -4.12 7.90
CA LEU A 84 -7.81 -3.85 8.56
C LEU A 84 -8.34 -2.45 8.21
N VAL A 85 -7.46 -1.45 8.14
CA VAL A 85 -7.84 -0.12 7.65
C VAL A 85 -8.32 -0.19 6.21
N PHE A 86 -7.60 -0.89 5.33
CA PHE A 86 -8.02 -1.09 3.95
C PHE A 86 -9.41 -1.75 3.84
N MET A 87 -9.66 -2.85 4.55
CA MET A 87 -10.96 -3.52 4.57
C MET A 87 -12.08 -2.59 5.09
N LYS A 88 -11.81 -1.79 6.14
CA LYS A 88 -12.76 -0.78 6.63
C LYS A 88 -13.03 0.29 5.59
N THR A 89 -12.03 0.72 4.83
CA THR A 89 -12.17 1.71 3.74
C THR A 89 -13.05 1.16 2.63
N ILE A 90 -12.84 -0.10 2.22
CA ILE A 90 -13.69 -0.77 1.22
C ILE A 90 -15.14 -0.81 1.71
N GLU A 91 -15.40 -1.23 2.95
CA GLU A 91 -16.76 -1.27 3.48
C GLU A 91 -17.38 0.13 3.62
N ALA A 92 -16.59 1.15 3.99
CA ALA A 92 -17.06 2.54 4.05
C ALA A 92 -17.45 3.09 2.67
N LEU A 93 -16.68 2.78 1.63
CA LEU A 93 -17.01 3.14 0.24
C LEU A 93 -18.30 2.45 -0.23
N ARG A 94 -18.47 1.17 0.12
CA ARG A 94 -19.70 0.42 -0.17
C ARG A 94 -20.92 0.98 0.55
N ALA A 95 -20.77 1.30 1.83
CA ALA A 95 -21.84 1.91 2.63
C ALA A 95 -22.28 3.29 2.11
N ARG A 96 -21.37 4.02 1.44
CA ARG A 96 -21.65 5.29 0.76
C ARG A 96 -22.23 5.13 -0.65
N GLY A 97 -22.36 3.89 -1.15
CA GLY A 97 -22.81 3.62 -2.53
C GLY A 97 -21.79 3.98 -3.62
N VAL A 98 -20.53 4.22 -3.24
CA VAL A 98 -19.43 4.60 -4.17
C VAL A 98 -18.77 3.37 -4.78
N LEU A 99 -18.83 2.23 -4.08
CA LEU A 99 -18.20 0.99 -4.49
C LEU A 99 -19.21 -0.16 -4.44
N GLU A 100 -19.29 -0.92 -5.52
CA GLU A 100 -20.04 -2.17 -5.57
C GLU A 100 -19.10 -3.31 -5.90
N LEU A 101 -19.13 -4.36 -5.08
CA LEU A 101 -18.35 -5.58 -5.27
C LEU A 101 -19.30 -6.77 -5.06
N ASN A 102 -19.14 -7.80 -5.90
CA ASN A 102 -19.91 -9.03 -5.76
C ASN A 102 -19.41 -9.87 -4.56
N TYR A 103 -20.20 -10.86 -4.16
CA TYR A 103 -19.88 -11.73 -3.01
C TYR A 103 -18.52 -12.41 -3.16
N GLU A 104 -18.20 -12.93 -4.35
CA GLU A 104 -16.94 -13.63 -4.63
C GLU A 104 -15.72 -12.71 -4.42
N THR A 105 -15.76 -11.49 -4.92
CA THR A 105 -14.69 -10.49 -4.73
C THR A 105 -14.51 -10.15 -3.26
N LEU A 106 -15.62 -10.02 -2.52
CA LEU A 106 -15.57 -9.75 -1.08
C LEU A 106 -14.99 -10.94 -0.29
N ASP A 107 -15.34 -12.16 -0.67
CA ASP A 107 -14.79 -13.37 -0.06
C ASP A 107 -13.27 -13.45 -0.21
N HIS A 108 -12.72 -12.98 -1.35
CA HIS A 108 -11.27 -12.87 -1.58
C HIS A 108 -10.54 -11.90 -0.64
N LEU A 109 -11.24 -10.95 -0.01
CA LEU A 109 -10.65 -10.02 0.97
C LEU A 109 -10.45 -10.67 2.34
N MET A 110 -11.05 -11.84 2.59
CA MET A 110 -10.96 -12.50 3.89
C MET A 110 -9.57 -13.08 4.16
N ILE A 111 -9.13 -12.98 5.40
CA ILE A 111 -7.84 -13.50 5.86
C ILE A 111 -8.05 -14.95 6.28
N ARG A 112 -7.48 -15.90 5.52
CA ARG A 112 -7.66 -17.36 5.68
C ARG A 112 -6.33 -18.12 5.67
N GLY A 113 -5.25 -17.46 6.06
CA GLY A 113 -3.93 -18.09 6.16
C GLY A 113 -3.22 -18.23 4.81
N GLN A 114 -3.58 -17.37 3.85
CA GLN A 114 -2.87 -17.25 2.59
C GLN A 114 -1.39 -16.96 2.85
N ARG A 115 -0.53 -17.58 2.05
CA ARG A 115 0.92 -17.34 2.08
C ARG A 115 1.27 -16.08 1.30
N ASP A 116 2.50 -15.62 1.43
CA ASP A 116 3.03 -14.51 0.64
C ASP A 116 2.76 -14.74 -0.87
N GLY A 117 2.17 -13.73 -1.51
CA GLY A 117 1.77 -13.75 -2.92
C GLY A 117 0.42 -14.42 -3.24
N GLU A 118 -0.28 -15.04 -2.28
CA GLU A 118 -1.57 -15.70 -2.52
C GLU A 118 -2.78 -14.78 -2.28
N GLY A 119 -3.64 -14.61 -3.28
CA GLY A 119 -4.85 -13.77 -3.17
C GLY A 119 -4.55 -12.33 -2.75
N VAL A 120 -5.53 -11.63 -2.14
CA VAL A 120 -5.38 -10.23 -1.73
C VAL A 120 -4.53 -10.10 -0.46
N TRP A 121 -4.89 -10.84 0.60
CA TRP A 121 -4.15 -10.81 1.86
C TRP A 121 -2.70 -11.25 1.71
N GLY A 122 -2.43 -12.34 0.99
CA GLY A 122 -1.07 -12.84 0.80
C GLY A 122 -0.19 -11.88 0.00
N ARG A 123 -0.76 -11.13 -0.96
CA ARG A 123 -0.04 -10.02 -1.60
C ARG A 123 0.23 -8.88 -0.63
N TRP A 124 -0.78 -8.47 0.13
CA TRP A 124 -0.65 -7.36 1.09
C TRP A 124 0.38 -7.63 2.19
N ASN A 125 0.40 -8.86 2.71
CA ASN A 125 1.24 -9.27 3.82
C ASN A 125 2.70 -9.53 3.41
N ALA A 126 2.96 -9.74 2.12
CA ALA A 126 4.23 -10.28 1.68
C ALA A 126 5.45 -9.44 2.07
N ASN A 127 6.59 -10.12 2.23
CA ASN A 127 7.89 -9.46 2.18
C ASN A 127 8.03 -8.65 0.88
N GLY A 128 8.86 -7.60 0.91
CA GLY A 128 9.01 -6.70 -0.23
C GLY A 128 7.82 -5.78 -0.45
N PRO A 129 7.50 -5.47 -1.72
CA PRO A 129 6.58 -4.39 -2.07
C PRO A 129 5.13 -4.88 -2.20
N GLY A 130 4.68 -5.77 -1.31
CA GLY A 130 3.40 -6.49 -1.43
C GLY A 130 2.17 -5.64 -1.77
N THR A 131 1.90 -4.58 -1.01
CA THR A 131 0.80 -3.64 -1.27
C THR A 131 0.92 -2.96 -2.63
N ALA A 132 2.12 -2.51 -2.99
CA ALA A 132 2.37 -1.85 -4.27
C ALA A 132 2.17 -2.79 -5.45
N ARG A 133 2.65 -4.04 -5.31
CA ARG A 133 2.45 -5.09 -6.33
C ARG A 133 0.97 -5.39 -6.53
N LEU A 134 0.19 -5.53 -5.45
CA LEU A 134 -1.27 -5.70 -5.53
C LEU A 134 -1.93 -4.52 -6.28
N PHE A 135 -1.55 -3.29 -5.93
CA PHE A 135 -2.12 -2.09 -6.56
C PHE A 135 -1.82 -2.04 -8.05
N TYR A 136 -0.59 -2.43 -8.44
CA TYR A 136 -0.17 -2.48 -9.82
C TYR A 136 -0.89 -3.58 -10.60
N GLU A 137 -0.92 -4.82 -10.10
CA GLU A 137 -1.53 -5.96 -10.80
C GLU A 137 -3.03 -5.76 -11.04
N LEU A 138 -3.73 -5.13 -10.10
CA LEU A 138 -5.16 -4.87 -10.22
C LEU A 138 -5.44 -3.51 -10.88
N GLY A 139 -4.46 -2.61 -10.93
CA GLY A 139 -4.67 -1.23 -11.36
C GLY A 139 -5.55 -0.45 -10.38
N MET A 140 -5.40 -0.68 -9.07
CA MET A 140 -6.19 0.01 -8.04
C MET A 140 -5.70 1.41 -7.76
N GLY A 141 -4.51 1.77 -8.22
CA GLY A 141 -3.86 2.99 -7.79
C GLY A 141 -2.55 3.25 -8.50
N ARG A 142 -1.79 4.18 -7.94
CA ARG A 142 -0.43 4.51 -8.39
C ARG A 142 0.57 4.22 -7.29
N ASN A 143 1.72 3.70 -7.70
CA ASN A 143 2.88 3.55 -6.83
C ASN A 143 3.95 4.60 -7.16
N PHE A 144 4.74 5.00 -6.17
CA PHE A 144 5.83 5.97 -6.29
C PHE A 144 6.76 5.89 -5.06
N ASP A 145 7.93 6.51 -5.11
CA ASP A 145 8.92 6.52 -4.02
C ASP A 145 9.36 7.91 -3.56
N ASP A 146 8.77 8.96 -4.15
CA ASP A 146 9.03 10.35 -3.75
C ASP A 146 8.13 10.79 -2.58
N PHE A 147 8.75 11.32 -1.53
CA PHE A 147 8.05 11.87 -0.37
C PHE A 147 7.37 13.21 -0.68
N GLU A 148 7.84 13.96 -1.67
CA GLU A 148 7.21 15.22 -2.08
C GLU A 148 5.85 15.00 -2.75
N GLU A 149 5.66 13.81 -3.34
CA GLU A 149 4.40 13.39 -3.94
C GLU A 149 3.43 12.78 -2.92
N ALA A 150 3.90 12.40 -1.72
CA ALA A 150 3.12 11.64 -0.75
C ALA A 150 2.06 12.49 -0.04
N GLU A 151 0.89 11.88 0.19
CA GLU A 151 -0.25 12.50 0.87
C GLU A 151 -0.67 11.67 2.09
N PRO A 152 -1.10 12.32 3.18
CA PRO A 152 -1.70 11.61 4.31
C PRO A 152 -2.81 10.66 3.83
N GLY A 153 -2.74 9.39 4.23
CA GLY A 153 -3.65 8.34 3.77
C GLY A 153 -3.03 7.36 2.76
N ASP A 154 -1.90 7.70 2.15
CA ASP A 154 -1.17 6.76 1.30
C ASP A 154 -0.68 5.56 2.12
N PHE A 155 -0.86 4.35 1.59
CA PHE A 155 -0.19 3.18 2.14
C PHE A 155 1.29 3.29 1.81
N MET A 156 2.16 2.99 2.77
CA MET A 156 3.60 3.10 2.61
C MET A 156 4.30 1.87 3.16
N LYS A 157 5.21 1.31 2.37
CA LYS A 157 6.19 0.32 2.82
C LYS A 157 7.51 1.05 3.09
N ILE A 158 7.96 1.04 4.33
CA ILE A 158 9.29 1.53 4.72
C ILE A 158 10.29 0.39 4.62
N PHE A 159 11.47 0.65 4.07
CA PHE A 159 12.63 -0.22 4.11
C PHE A 159 13.73 0.43 4.97
N TRP A 160 14.13 -0.24 6.05
CA TRP A 160 15.17 0.24 6.96
C TRP A 160 16.59 -0.17 6.52
N SER A 161 16.69 -1.05 5.53
CA SER A 161 17.92 -1.50 4.89
C SER A 161 17.77 -1.43 3.36
N PRO A 162 18.87 -1.50 2.59
CA PRO A 162 18.81 -1.61 1.14
C PRO A 162 18.25 -2.95 0.63
N GLU A 163 18.13 -3.95 1.50
CA GLU A 163 17.72 -5.31 1.14
C GLU A 163 16.20 -5.39 0.92
N VAL A 164 15.77 -6.06 -0.15
CA VAL A 164 14.38 -6.43 -0.41
C VAL A 164 14.23 -7.95 -0.37
N GLY A 165 13.18 -8.44 0.27
CA GLY A 165 12.90 -9.88 0.41
C GLY A 165 13.53 -10.52 1.63
N LYS A 166 14.34 -11.58 1.45
CA LYS A 166 14.72 -12.49 2.55
C LYS A 166 15.36 -11.79 3.75
N GLU A 167 16.23 -10.82 3.49
CA GLU A 167 16.99 -10.10 4.52
C GLU A 167 16.41 -8.70 4.78
N GLU A 168 15.17 -8.46 4.34
CA GLU A 168 14.50 -7.19 4.49
C GLU A 168 14.16 -6.89 5.95
N HIS A 169 14.32 -5.62 6.30
CA HIS A 169 13.71 -5.04 7.48
C HIS A 169 12.69 -3.99 7.04
N GLY A 170 11.44 -4.42 6.90
CA GLY A 170 10.36 -3.62 6.37
C GLY A 170 9.31 -3.22 7.43
N HIS A 171 8.54 -2.18 7.15
CA HIS A 171 7.39 -1.79 7.98
C HIS A 171 6.25 -1.28 7.10
N SER A 172 5.07 -1.93 7.17
CA SER A 172 3.87 -1.48 6.46
C SER A 172 3.11 -0.46 7.30
N VAL A 173 2.86 0.72 6.75
CA VAL A 173 2.27 1.85 7.47
C VAL A 173 1.30 2.61 6.57
N ILE A 174 0.58 3.56 7.15
CA ILE A 174 -0.16 4.59 6.42
C ILE A 174 0.51 5.93 6.72
N PHE A 175 0.94 6.63 5.68
CA PHE A 175 1.63 7.91 5.80
C PHE A 175 0.69 8.99 6.35
N LEU A 176 1.20 9.86 7.22
CA LEU A 176 0.46 10.96 7.86
C LEU A 176 1.08 12.34 7.62
N GLY A 177 2.14 12.42 6.80
CA GLY A 177 2.83 13.66 6.46
C GLY A 177 4.28 13.73 6.96
N MET A 178 4.97 14.74 6.43
CA MET A 178 6.28 15.18 6.91
C MET A 178 6.11 16.16 8.07
N GLU A 179 7.02 16.14 9.03
CA GLU A 179 7.07 17.13 10.11
C GLU A 179 8.52 17.52 10.41
N LYS A 180 8.73 18.72 10.96
CA LYS A 180 10.05 19.17 11.42
C LYS A 180 10.11 19.15 12.94
N LYS A 181 11.10 18.43 13.49
CA LYS A 181 11.39 18.39 14.92
C LYS A 181 12.84 18.81 15.14
N MET A 182 13.04 19.90 15.88
CA MET A 182 14.39 20.44 16.15
C MET A 182 15.22 20.65 14.87
N GLY A 183 14.59 21.15 13.80
CA GLY A 183 15.25 21.39 12.51
C GLY A 183 15.47 20.15 11.63
N LEU A 184 15.19 18.95 12.12
CA LEU A 184 15.31 17.71 11.37
C LEU A 184 13.94 17.28 10.81
N GLU A 185 13.95 16.71 9.61
CA GLU A 185 12.75 16.17 8.97
C GLU A 185 12.41 14.78 9.50
N TYR A 186 11.13 14.58 9.80
CA TYR A 186 10.57 13.34 10.29
C TYR A 186 9.41 12.92 9.40
N VAL A 187 9.27 11.61 9.25
CA VAL A 187 8.16 10.96 8.57
C VAL A 187 7.20 10.49 9.65
N ARG A 188 5.97 11.02 9.65
CA ARG A 188 4.89 10.60 10.54
C ARG A 188 4.00 9.58 9.84
N PHE A 189 3.63 8.52 10.55
CA PHE A 189 2.80 7.46 10.00
C PHE A 189 1.97 6.76 11.09
N TRP A 190 0.91 6.07 10.69
CA TRP A 190 0.12 5.19 11.53
C TRP A 190 0.36 3.72 11.18
N SER A 191 0.48 2.84 12.19
CA SER A 191 0.59 1.37 12.00
C SER A 191 0.40 0.64 13.34
N SER A 192 0.56 -0.69 13.36
CA SER A 192 0.93 -1.41 14.59
C SER A 192 2.45 -1.34 14.78
N ASN A 193 2.89 -0.63 15.81
CA ASN A 193 4.29 -0.29 16.06
C ASN A 193 4.90 -1.10 17.21
N ILE A 194 6.17 -1.48 17.08
CA ILE A 194 6.94 -2.00 18.21
C ILE A 194 7.18 -0.87 19.24
N PRO A 195 6.98 -1.12 20.55
CA PRO A 195 6.35 -2.30 21.17
C PRO A 195 4.83 -2.17 21.41
N PHE A 196 4.25 -0.99 21.18
CA PHE A 196 2.97 -0.58 21.75
C PHE A 196 1.72 -1.02 20.97
N GLY A 197 1.85 -1.46 19.72
CA GLY A 197 0.72 -1.80 18.86
C GLY A 197 0.21 -0.59 18.07
N TYR A 198 -1.09 -0.51 17.84
CA TYR A 198 -1.71 0.51 16.99
C TYR A 198 -1.42 1.93 17.46
N GLY A 199 -1.05 2.81 16.54
CA GLY A 199 -0.92 4.24 16.82
C GLY A 199 -0.02 4.97 15.83
N GLU A 200 0.10 6.27 16.05
CA GLU A 200 1.03 7.13 15.31
C GLU A 200 2.46 6.94 15.80
N LYS A 201 3.41 7.05 14.88
CA LYS A 201 4.84 7.11 15.17
C LYS A 201 5.51 8.05 14.18
N SER A 202 6.62 8.64 14.62
CA SER A 202 7.48 9.44 13.77
C SER A 202 8.92 8.99 13.86
N VAL A 203 9.61 8.98 12.73
CA VAL A 203 11.04 8.65 12.64
C VAL A 203 11.77 9.72 11.83
N PRO A 204 13.07 9.97 12.07
CA PRO A 204 13.85 10.83 11.20
C PRO A 204 13.81 10.32 9.75
N ARG A 205 13.61 11.21 8.77
CA ARG A 205 13.60 10.86 7.34
C ARG A 205 14.88 10.14 6.92
N THR A 206 16.00 10.49 7.53
CA THR A 206 17.33 9.89 7.30
C THR A 206 17.46 8.43 7.74
N LYS A 207 16.53 7.90 8.54
CA LYS A 207 16.51 6.47 8.90
C LYS A 207 15.85 5.58 7.84
N ILE A 208 15.07 6.17 6.94
CA ILE A 208 14.37 5.44 5.89
C ILE A 208 15.29 5.37 4.68
N VAL A 209 15.74 4.15 4.34
CA VAL A 209 16.61 3.92 3.18
C VAL A 209 15.78 4.04 1.91
N HIS A 210 14.66 3.33 1.85
CA HIS A 210 13.70 3.42 0.76
C HIS A 210 12.26 3.45 1.30
N ALA A 211 11.35 4.02 0.52
CA ALA A 211 9.92 3.93 0.77
C ALA A 211 9.20 3.64 -0.55
N ILE A 212 8.12 2.87 -0.48
CA ILE A 212 7.21 2.72 -1.61
C ILE A 212 5.83 3.14 -1.12
N PHE A 213 5.27 4.14 -1.76
CA PHE A 213 3.91 4.62 -1.54
C PHE A 213 2.96 3.96 -2.52
N SER A 214 1.73 3.73 -2.08
CA SER A 214 0.63 3.19 -2.86
C SER A 214 -0.62 4.00 -2.57
N ARG A 215 -0.99 4.88 -3.52
CA ARG A 215 -2.21 5.70 -3.41
C ARG A 215 -3.38 5.01 -4.09
N LEU A 216 -4.47 4.85 -3.36
CA LEU A 216 -5.68 4.19 -3.83
C LEU A 216 -6.54 5.17 -4.63
N TYR A 217 -6.93 4.78 -5.85
CA TYR A 217 -7.80 5.56 -6.74
C TYR A 217 -9.01 4.75 -7.21
N GLU A 218 -8.80 3.50 -7.61
CA GLU A 218 -9.81 2.67 -8.29
C GLU A 218 -10.08 1.36 -7.52
N PRO A 219 -10.74 1.42 -6.34
CA PRO A 219 -11.02 0.24 -5.53
C PRO A 219 -11.97 -0.76 -6.20
N SER A 220 -12.75 -0.33 -7.20
CA SER A 220 -13.61 -1.20 -8.04
C SER A 220 -12.80 -2.25 -8.81
N ASN A 221 -11.52 -1.98 -9.07
CA ASN A 221 -10.63 -2.91 -9.75
C ASN A 221 -10.24 -4.13 -8.89
N LEU A 222 -10.66 -4.19 -7.62
CA LEU A 222 -10.63 -5.43 -6.83
C LEU A 222 -11.36 -6.59 -7.52
N THR A 223 -12.37 -6.32 -8.33
CA THR A 223 -13.09 -7.33 -9.13
C THR A 223 -12.17 -8.12 -10.07
N LYS A 224 -11.00 -7.56 -10.44
CA LYS A 224 -10.00 -8.22 -11.29
C LYS A 224 -9.20 -9.29 -10.54
N ILE A 225 -9.38 -9.47 -9.24
CA ILE A 225 -8.64 -10.48 -8.47
C ILE A 225 -8.82 -11.91 -9.02
N SER A 226 -9.97 -12.21 -9.62
CA SER A 226 -10.24 -13.50 -10.28
C SER A 226 -9.50 -13.67 -11.62
N THR A 227 -8.95 -12.59 -12.17
CA THR A 227 -8.24 -12.58 -13.47
C THR A 227 -6.72 -12.65 -13.33
N VAL A 228 -6.19 -12.31 -12.16
CA VAL A 228 -4.75 -12.44 -11.88
C VAL A 228 -4.41 -13.85 -11.41
N PRO A 229 -3.16 -14.32 -11.59
CA PRO A 229 -2.74 -15.61 -11.06
C PRO A 229 -3.00 -15.70 -9.56
N VAL A 230 -3.49 -16.85 -9.10
CA VAL A 230 -3.74 -17.12 -7.67
C VAL A 230 -2.49 -16.83 -6.83
N LEU A 231 -1.32 -17.19 -7.36
CA LEU A 231 -0.01 -16.98 -6.77
C LEU A 231 0.83 -15.98 -7.58
N ASP A 232 1.21 -14.86 -6.96
CA ASP A 232 2.30 -14.03 -7.44
C ASP A 232 3.64 -14.70 -7.07
N ARG A 233 4.36 -15.19 -8.08
CA ARG A 233 5.63 -15.92 -7.87
C ARG A 233 6.76 -15.04 -7.37
N TYR A 234 6.74 -13.75 -7.70
CA TYR A 234 7.76 -12.82 -7.24
C TYR A 234 7.62 -12.67 -5.73
N LEU A 235 6.45 -12.23 -5.24
CA LEU A 235 6.19 -12.07 -3.81
C LEU A 235 6.37 -13.37 -3.02
N ALA A 236 5.87 -14.49 -3.54
CA ALA A 236 5.99 -15.80 -2.88
C ALA A 236 7.45 -16.27 -2.72
N SER A 237 8.38 -15.73 -3.51
CA SER A 237 9.80 -16.07 -3.41
C SER A 237 10.54 -15.28 -2.34
N LEU A 238 10.05 -14.10 -1.96
CA LEU A 238 10.77 -13.10 -1.17
C LEU A 238 10.97 -13.48 0.31
N GLU A 239 10.34 -14.54 0.80
CA GLU A 239 10.74 -15.15 2.09
C GLU A 239 12.10 -15.85 2.02
N ARG A 240 12.55 -16.23 0.82
CA ARG A 240 13.70 -17.13 0.60
C ARG A 240 14.77 -16.55 -0.31
N VAL A 241 14.42 -15.57 -1.14
CA VAL A 241 15.34 -14.94 -2.08
C VAL A 241 15.49 -13.46 -1.78
N ARG A 242 16.63 -12.91 -2.19
CA ARG A 242 16.86 -11.46 -2.20
C ARG A 242 16.36 -10.88 -3.52
N SER A 243 15.95 -9.63 -3.48
CA SER A 243 15.61 -8.78 -4.62
C SER A 243 16.28 -7.41 -4.42
N SER A 244 16.40 -6.62 -5.47
CA SER A 244 16.86 -5.23 -5.37
C SER A 244 15.68 -4.26 -5.27
N TYR A 245 15.96 -3.04 -4.81
CA TYR A 245 14.94 -1.99 -4.84
C TYR A 245 14.48 -1.65 -6.27
N ASP A 246 15.39 -1.63 -7.24
CA ASP A 246 15.07 -1.41 -8.65
C ASP A 246 14.18 -2.51 -9.24
N GLU A 247 14.43 -3.78 -8.87
CA GLU A 247 13.54 -4.87 -9.29
C GLU A 247 12.16 -4.72 -8.62
N ALA A 248 12.11 -4.40 -7.32
CA ALA A 248 10.85 -4.16 -6.63
C ALA A 248 10.02 -3.04 -7.29
N ARG A 249 10.68 -1.97 -7.72
CA ARG A 249 10.13 -0.86 -8.50
C ARG A 249 9.57 -1.33 -9.84
N GLU A 250 10.37 -2.04 -10.63
CA GLU A 250 9.94 -2.61 -11.91
C GLU A 250 8.71 -3.51 -11.74
N LYS A 251 8.72 -4.39 -10.74
CA LYS A 251 7.59 -5.27 -10.42
C LYS A 251 6.36 -4.50 -9.93
N CYS A 252 6.49 -3.25 -9.52
CA CYS A 252 5.39 -2.42 -9.05
C CYS A 252 5.00 -1.29 -10.01
N GLY A 253 5.67 -1.20 -11.16
CA GLY A 253 5.31 -0.34 -12.28
C GLY A 253 5.67 1.14 -12.12
N PHE A 254 6.79 1.48 -11.47
CA PHE A 254 7.26 2.88 -11.33
C PHE A 254 8.78 3.00 -11.14
#